data_AF-A0A0N1IQV1-F1
#
_entry.id   AF-A0A0N1IQV1-F1
#
_cell.length_a   1.000
_cell.length_b   1.000
_cell.length_c   1.000
_cell.angle_alpha   90.00
_cell.angle_beta   90.00
_cell.angle_gamma   90.00
#
_symmetry.space_group_name_H-M   'P 1'
#
loop_
_entity.id
_entity.type
_entity.pdbx_description
1 polymer ?
#
loop_
_entity_poly.entity_id
_entity_poly.type
_entity_poly.pdbx_seq_one_letter_code
_entity_poly.pdbx_strand_id
1 'polypeptide(L)'
;MSDLDRALLLTEGRRCRVRAFALCQRGLMLRKRGAEDEARAAFTEAATIGSSFAKKQVVEMNPYAALCNQMLSQVLRGDKEIKL
;
A
#
# COMPACT_ATOMS: atom_id res chain seq x y z
N MET A 1 -13.57 -5.98 -10.31
CA MET A 1 -12.14 -6.33 -10.22
C MET A 1 -11.79 -7.55 -11.07
N SER A 2 -12.77 -8.19 -11.72
CA SER A 2 -12.60 -9.38 -12.57
C SER A 2 -11.45 -9.30 -13.57
N ASP A 3 -11.24 -8.16 -14.23
CA ASP A 3 -10.16 -8.02 -15.21
C ASP A 3 -8.77 -8.01 -14.57
N LEU A 4 -8.64 -7.35 -13.41
CA LEU A 4 -7.40 -7.36 -12.62
C LEU A 4 -7.13 -8.76 -12.08
N ASP A 5 -8.15 -9.41 -11.54
CA ASP A 5 -8.04 -10.77 -11.02
C ASP A 5 -7.65 -11.74 -12.14
N ARG A 6 -8.23 -11.58 -13.33
CA ARG A 6 -7.83 -12.35 -14.52
C ARG A 6 -6.39 -12.09 -14.93
N ALA A 7 -5.93 -10.83 -14.92
CA ALA A 7 -4.54 -10.50 -15.21
C ALA A 7 -3.56 -11.10 -14.18
N LEU A 8 -3.93 -11.13 -12.90
CA LEU A 8 -3.15 -11.75 -11.84
C LEU A 8 -3.08 -13.27 -11.96
N LEU A 9 -4.17 -13.92 -12.37
CA LEU A 9 -4.20 -15.34 -12.68
C LEU A 9 -3.31 -15.66 -13.89
N LEU A 10 -3.42 -14.89 -14.98
CA LEU A 10 -2.60 -15.10 -16.19
C LEU A 10 -1.10 -14.86 -15.95
N THR A 11 -0.76 -14.07 -14.94
CA THR A 11 0.62 -13.74 -14.58
C THR A 11 1.06 -14.41 -13.28
N GLU A 12 0.35 -15.43 -12.83
CA GLU A 12 0.68 -16.19 -11.62
C GLU A 12 2.09 -16.79 -11.71
N GLY A 13 2.86 -16.68 -10.62
CA GLY A 13 4.26 -17.11 -10.55
C GLY A 13 5.25 -16.29 -11.40
N ARG A 14 4.79 -15.30 -12.18
CA ARG A 14 5.65 -14.50 -13.06
C ARG A 14 6.01 -13.16 -12.42
N ARG A 15 7.31 -12.89 -12.30
CA ARG A 15 7.83 -11.55 -11.94
C ARG A 15 7.88 -10.67 -13.19
N CYS A 16 6.72 -10.17 -13.63
CA CYS A 16 6.61 -9.33 -14.83
C CYS A 16 5.96 -7.97 -14.52
N ARG A 17 6.17 -6.99 -15.42
CA ARG A 17 5.60 -5.65 -15.30
C ARG A 17 4.07 -5.66 -15.24
N VAL A 18 3.43 -6.55 -16.01
CA VAL A 18 1.96 -6.66 -16.03
C VAL A 18 1.42 -7.06 -14.66
N ARG A 19 2.03 -8.05 -13.99
CA ARG A 19 1.65 -8.44 -12.63
C ARG A 19 1.80 -7.29 -11.65
N ALA A 20 2.94 -6.60 -11.69
CA ALA A 20 3.18 -5.45 -10.82
C ALA A 20 2.13 -4.33 -11.02
N PHE A 21 1.75 -4.02 -12.26
CA PHE A 21 0.71 -3.04 -12.54
C PHE A 21 -0.68 -3.49 -12.04
N ALA A 22 -1.05 -4.75 -12.28
CA ALA A 22 -2.33 -5.29 -11.82
C ALA A 22 -2.43 -5.27 -10.28
N LEU A 23 -1.35 -5.63 -9.58
CA LEU A 23 -1.27 -5.56 -8.12
C LEU A 23 -1.36 -4.10 -7.61
N CYS A 24 -0.68 -3.15 -8.26
CA CYS A 24 -0.78 -1.73 -7.91
C CYS A 24 -2.21 -1.20 -8.09
N GLN A 25 -2.86 -1.54 -9.20
CA GLN A 25 -4.24 -1.12 -9.47
C GLN A 25 -5.22 -1.75 -8.47
N ARG A 26 -5.04 -3.04 -8.14
CA ARG A 26 -5.82 -3.71 -7.09
C ARG A 26 -5.63 -3.04 -5.74
N GLY A 27 -4.39 -2.74 -5.36
CA GLY A 27 -4.07 -2.03 -4.11
C GLY A 27 -4.78 -0.67 -4.00
N LEU A 28 -4.81 0.12 -5.07
CA LEU A 28 -5.52 1.41 -5.09
C LEU A 28 -7.05 1.24 -4.93
N MET A 29 -7.63 0.24 -5.60
CA MET A 29 -9.06 -0.05 -5.48
C MET A 29 -9.44 -0.53 -4.07
N LEU A 30 -8.57 -1.31 -3.43
CA LEU A 30 -8.74 -1.77 -2.05
C LEU A 30 -8.63 -0.62 -1.05
N ARG A 31 -7.65 0.29 -1.21
CA ARG A 31 -7.56 1.53 -0.40
C ARG A 31 -8.86 2.35 -0.49
N LYS A 32 -9.40 2.55 -1.70
CA LYS A 32 -10.66 3.29 -1.90
C LYS A 32 -11.85 2.63 -1.19
N ARG A 33 -11.81 1.32 -0.97
CA ARG A 33 -12.85 0.54 -0.29
C ARG A 33 -12.65 0.44 1.23
N GLY A 34 -11.59 1.03 1.78
CA GLY A 34 -11.23 0.92 3.19
C GLY A 34 -10.56 -0.40 3.58
N ALA A 35 -10.22 -1.25 2.61
CA ALA A 35 -9.53 -2.52 2.86
C ALA A 35 -8.00 -2.32 2.89
N GLU A 36 -7.51 -1.63 3.92
CA GLU A 36 -6.11 -1.19 3.99
C GLU A 36 -5.11 -2.35 4.11
N ASP A 37 -5.43 -3.42 4.84
CA ASP A 37 -4.55 -4.57 5.00
C ASP A 37 -4.35 -5.33 3.67
N GLU A 38 -5.45 -5.57 2.96
CA GLU A 38 -5.39 -6.21 1.63
C GLU A 38 -4.66 -5.33 0.62
N ALA A 39 -4.87 -4.01 0.68
CA ALA A 39 -4.15 -3.06 -0.16
C ALA A 39 -2.64 -3.08 0.12
N ARG A 40 -2.25 -3.07 1.41
CA ARG A 40 -0.85 -3.16 1.81
C ARG A 40 -0.22 -4.45 1.33
N ALA A 41 -0.92 -5.57 1.43
CA ALA A 41 -0.46 -6.87 0.91
C ALA A 41 -0.22 -6.81 -0.61
N ALA A 42 -1.18 -6.27 -1.37
CA ALA A 42 -1.06 -6.12 -2.82
C ALA A 42 0.13 -5.22 -3.23
N PHE A 43 0.32 -4.09 -2.54
CA PHE A 43 1.49 -3.23 -2.79
C PHE A 43 2.81 -3.88 -2.37
N THR A 44 2.80 -4.66 -1.30
CA THR A 44 4.01 -5.39 -0.86
C THR A 44 4.44 -6.39 -1.91
N GLU A 45 3.50 -7.16 -2.46
CA GLU A 45 3.79 -8.08 -3.55
C GLU A 45 4.25 -7.34 -4.83
N ALA A 46 3.63 -6.22 -5.19
CA ALA A 46 4.09 -5.41 -6.31
C ALA A 46 5.51 -4.83 -6.08
N ALA A 47 5.85 -4.49 -4.84
CA ALA A 47 7.15 -3.98 -4.46
C ALA A 47 8.26 -5.04 -4.59
N THR A 48 7.98 -6.31 -4.25
CA THR A 48 8.93 -7.42 -4.42
C THR A 48 9.20 -7.72 -5.89
N ILE A 49 8.25 -7.47 -6.79
CA ILE A 49 8.44 -7.58 -8.25
C ILE A 49 9.32 -6.43 -8.77
N GLY A 50 9.42 -5.31 -8.04
CA GLY A 50 10.29 -4.17 -8.36
C GLY A 50 9.57 -2.87 -8.66
N SER A 51 8.26 -2.77 -8.42
CA SER A 51 7.51 -1.53 -8.63
C SER A 51 7.94 -0.43 -7.66
N SER A 52 8.50 0.66 -8.20
CA SER A 52 8.87 1.84 -7.41
C SER A 52 7.66 2.56 -6.82
N PHE A 53 6.55 2.58 -7.55
CA PHE A 53 5.27 3.10 -7.06
C PHE A 53 4.78 2.31 -5.85
N ALA A 54 4.79 0.98 -5.94
CA ALA A 54 4.33 0.13 -4.86
C ALA A 54 5.18 0.27 -3.60
N LYS A 55 6.51 0.38 -3.75
CA LYS A 55 7.42 0.67 -2.62
C LYS A 55 7.03 1.94 -1.87
N LYS A 56 6.70 3.02 -2.59
CA LYS A 56 6.24 4.27 -1.97
C LYS A 56 4.90 4.07 -1.24
N GLN A 57 3.96 3.35 -1.85
CA GLN A 57 2.66 3.07 -1.24
C GLN A 57 2.78 2.23 0.04
N VAL A 58 3.66 1.21 0.08
CA VAL A 58 3.90 0.42 1.29
C VAL A 58 4.44 1.28 2.43
N VAL A 59 5.37 2.19 2.14
CA VAL A 59 5.93 3.11 3.14
C VAL A 59 4.88 4.09 3.66
N GLU A 60 4.07 4.65 2.76
CA GLU A 60 2.97 5.56 3.11
C GLU A 60 1.92 4.87 4.00
N MET A 61 1.64 3.59 3.73
CA MET A 61 0.71 2.75 4.48
C MET A 61 1.34 2.10 5.71
N ASN A 62 2.58 2.44 6.07
CA ASN A 62 3.22 1.89 7.25
C ASN A 62 2.60 2.52 8.50
N PRO A 63 1.93 1.73 9.38
CA PRO A 63 1.27 2.25 10.57
C PRO A 63 2.24 2.93 11.53
N TYR A 64 3.51 2.50 11.57
CA TYR A 64 4.54 3.17 12.35
C TYR A 64 4.91 4.54 11.79
N ALA A 65 5.02 4.67 10.46
CA ALA A 65 5.29 5.96 9.82
C ALA A 65 4.11 6.94 10.01
N ALA A 66 2.88 6.43 9.90
CA ALA A 66 1.67 7.21 10.15
C ALA A 66 1.63 7.71 11.60
N LEU A 67 1.95 6.85 12.57
CA LEU A 67 2.00 7.20 13.99
C LEU A 67 3.11 8.22 14.28
N CYS A 68 4.31 8.06 13.72
CA CYS A 68 5.39 9.06 13.86
C CYS A 68 4.97 10.43 13.30
N ASN A 69 4.34 10.46 12.13
CA ASN A 69 3.83 11.70 11.55
C ASN A 69 2.74 12.34 12.42
N GLN A 70 1.86 11.52 13.01
CA GLN A 70 0.82 11.98 13.93
C GLN A 70 1.43 12.58 15.21
N MET A 71 2.37 11.88 15.84
CA MET A 71 3.07 12.36 17.04
C MET A 71 3.83 13.66 16.78
N LEU A 72 4.61 13.72 15.69
CA LEU A 72 5.33 14.95 15.30
C LEU A 72 4.36 16.12 15.09
N SER A 73 3.23 15.88 14.43
CA SER A 73 2.21 16.90 14.21
C SER A 73 1.53 17.37 15.51
N GLN A 74 1.34 16.49 16.49
CA GLN A 74 0.83 16.85 17.82
C GLN A 74 1.83 17.72 18.59
N VAL A 75 3.12 17.35 18.58
CA VAL A 75 4.18 18.13 19.22
C VAL A 75 4.33 19.51 18.58
N LEU A 76 4.31 19.61 17.25
CA LEU A 76 4.38 20.88 16.53
C LEU A 76 3.16 21.78 16.78
N ARG A 77 2.00 21.20 17.13
CA ARG A 77 0.80 21.95 17.55
C ARG A 77 0.81 22.38 19.02
N GLY A 78 1.79 21.90 19.80
CA GLY A 78 1.90 22.23 21.23
C GLY A 78 0.99 21.40 22.14
N ASP A 79 0.51 20.26 21.67
CA ASP A 79 -0.29 19.34 22.49
C ASP A 79 0.59 18.77 23.61
N LYS A 80 0.15 18.97 24.87
CA LYS A 80 0.91 18.53 26.06
C LYS A 80 0.74 17.05 26.40
N GLU A 81 -0.23 16.39 25.77
CA GLU A 81 -0.51 14.96 25.94
C GLU A 81 -0.61 14.28 24.57
N ILE A 82 0.29 13.32 24.34
CA ILE A 82 0.27 12.47 23.14
C ILE A 82 -0.81 11.40 23.38
N LYS A 83 -1.99 11.58 22.78
CA LYS A 83 -3.03 10.55 22.77
C LYS A 83 -2.68 9.53 21.69
N LEU A 84 -2.27 8.34 22.14
CA LEU A 84 -1.95 7.17 21.32
C LEU A 84 -3.22 6.38 20.98
#